data_AF-X1KDP7-F1
#
_entry.id   AF-X1KDP7-F1
#
_cell.length_a   1.000
_cell.length_b   1.000
_cell.length_c   1.000
_cell.angle_alpha   90.00
_cell.angle_beta   90.00
_cell.angle_gamma   90.00
#
_symmetry.space_group_name_H-M   'P 1'
#
loop_
_entity.id
_entity.type
_entity.pdbx_description
1 polymer ?
#
loop_
_entity_poly.entity_id
_entity_poly.type
_entity_poly.pdbx_seq_one_letter_code
_entity_poly.pdbx_strand_id
1 'polypeptide(L)'
;MKQLGYFVIEWPLASRFQLRSKAALEDAGRMIKQVLSGEWEIERRRQRGERISRQRKEDIRAWWFPAGLRRWHFFGDLVKELGEGMKSLAWVDEASESSPGSQGDRYNPHINVLVSYGFITRGKFRRIKRALRAALQEPDLIVHYGYTREPSRMVHALKYITRATFLDWMWAPDVAASIYNFHNAQVWGKWDGEPVWSLGELEGDPELADLPDPLAVESLESGLCPRCGKPLDWAGPFPIGALAGMEKRDLGAGYCELEQVRAPPGMKAVMMLRAAGYHGPVIVEGEQCGN
;
A
#
# COMPACT_ATOMS: atom_id res chain seq x y z
N MET A 1 8.83 -0.41 22.56
CA MET A 1 9.87 -1.22 21.87
C MET A 1 9.50 -1.29 20.41
N LYS A 2 10.38 -0.83 19.50
CA LYS A 2 10.10 -0.69 18.06
C LYS A 2 9.88 -2.06 17.44
N GLN A 3 8.74 -2.26 16.79
CA GLN A 3 8.41 -3.54 16.17
C GLN A 3 7.41 -3.31 15.04
N LEU A 4 7.60 -4.04 13.96
CA LEU A 4 6.69 -4.07 12.82
C LEU A 4 6.30 -5.51 12.56
N GLY A 5 5.00 -5.76 12.54
CA GLY A 5 4.42 -7.04 12.19
C GLY A 5 3.79 -6.94 10.82
N TYR A 6 3.83 -8.04 10.08
CA TYR A 6 3.15 -8.11 8.80
C TYR A 6 2.51 -9.47 8.58
N PHE A 7 1.39 -9.45 7.85
CA PHE A 7 0.76 -10.65 7.31
C PHE A 7 0.90 -10.67 5.80
N VAL A 8 1.09 -11.88 5.28
CA VAL A 8 0.88 -12.21 3.86
C VAL A 8 -0.25 -13.23 3.84
N ILE A 9 -1.35 -12.89 3.17
CA ILE A 9 -2.54 -13.75 3.08
C ILE A 9 -2.76 -14.09 1.61
N GLU A 10 -2.66 -15.38 1.31
CA GLU A 10 -2.67 -15.93 -0.04
C GLU A 10 -3.78 -16.97 -0.18
N TRP A 11 -4.38 -17.00 -1.37
CA TRP A 11 -5.38 -18.00 -1.72
C TRP A 11 -4.71 -19.19 -2.40
N PRO A 12 -5.23 -20.41 -2.18
CA PRO A 12 -4.76 -21.57 -2.94
C PRO A 12 -5.02 -21.37 -4.43
N LEU A 13 -4.24 -22.07 -5.26
CA LEU A 13 -4.30 -22.01 -6.72
C LEU A 13 -5.73 -22.13 -7.27
N ALA A 14 -6.55 -23.02 -6.70
CA ALA A 14 -7.92 -23.26 -7.16
C ALA A 14 -8.85 -22.05 -6.97
N SER A 15 -8.61 -21.21 -5.96
CA SER A 15 -9.53 -20.13 -5.55
C SER A 15 -9.07 -18.75 -5.99
N ARG A 16 -7.78 -18.55 -6.28
CA ARG A 16 -7.23 -17.22 -6.56
C ARG A 16 -7.79 -16.55 -7.81
N PHE A 17 -8.32 -17.32 -8.77
CA PHE A 17 -8.98 -16.76 -9.96
C PHE A 17 -10.33 -16.07 -9.66
N GLN A 18 -10.91 -16.30 -8.49
CA GLN A 18 -12.10 -15.58 -8.04
C GLN A 18 -11.80 -14.12 -7.70
N LEU A 19 -10.52 -13.78 -7.45
CA LEU A 19 -10.06 -12.45 -7.04
C LEU A 19 -9.69 -11.53 -8.21
N ARG A 20 -10.47 -11.59 -9.29
CA ARG A 20 -10.20 -10.82 -10.53
C ARG A 20 -11.06 -9.57 -10.69
N SER A 21 -12.06 -9.37 -9.84
CA SER A 21 -12.96 -8.23 -9.89
C SER A 21 -12.80 -7.29 -8.71
N LYS A 22 -13.12 -6.01 -8.92
CA LYS A 22 -13.14 -5.01 -7.85
C LYS A 22 -13.99 -5.46 -6.66
N ALA A 23 -15.19 -5.98 -6.92
CA ALA A 23 -16.09 -6.47 -5.87
C ALA A 23 -15.46 -7.60 -5.03
N ALA A 24 -14.89 -8.61 -5.68
CA ALA A 24 -14.26 -9.73 -4.98
C ALA A 24 -13.06 -9.29 -4.12
N LEU A 25 -12.22 -8.40 -4.64
CA LEU A 25 -11.07 -7.84 -3.92
C LEU A 25 -11.48 -6.93 -2.76
N GLU A 26 -12.55 -6.15 -2.94
CA GLU A 26 -13.14 -5.31 -1.90
C GLU A 26 -13.74 -6.14 -0.77
N ASP A 27 -14.51 -7.18 -1.10
CA ASP A 27 -15.17 -8.04 -0.13
C ASP A 27 -14.17 -8.86 0.69
N ALA A 28 -13.22 -9.52 0.02
CA ALA A 28 -12.15 -10.24 0.69
C ALA A 28 -11.32 -9.30 1.58
N GLY A 29 -10.94 -8.14 1.05
CA GLY A 29 -10.21 -7.12 1.78
C GLY A 29 -10.96 -6.57 3.00
N ARG A 30 -12.28 -6.35 2.88
CA ARG A 30 -13.16 -5.93 3.96
C ARG A 30 -13.24 -7.01 5.05
N MET A 31 -13.37 -8.28 4.67
CA MET A 31 -13.42 -9.38 5.64
C MET A 31 -12.11 -9.53 6.41
N ILE A 32 -10.97 -9.40 5.73
CA ILE A 32 -9.66 -9.45 6.38
C ILE A 32 -9.52 -8.32 7.41
N LYS A 33 -9.92 -7.09 7.05
CA LYS A 33 -9.97 -5.97 7.99
C LYS A 33 -10.89 -6.28 9.18
N GLN A 34 -12.10 -6.80 8.94
CA GLN A 34 -13.04 -7.11 10.02
C GLN A 34 -12.50 -8.19 10.97
N VAL A 35 -11.81 -9.21 10.45
CA VAL A 35 -11.17 -10.24 11.26
C VAL A 35 -10.02 -9.64 12.07
N LEU A 36 -9.08 -8.95 11.43
CA LEU A 36 -7.88 -8.44 12.09
C LEU A 36 -8.15 -7.29 13.07
N SER A 37 -9.27 -6.57 12.93
CA SER A 37 -9.75 -5.58 13.90
C SER A 37 -10.60 -6.18 15.04
N GLY A 38 -11.03 -7.44 14.91
CA GLY A 38 -11.92 -8.11 15.85
C GLY A 38 -13.41 -7.85 15.66
N GLU A 39 -13.80 -7.03 14.68
CA GLU A 39 -15.21 -6.78 14.34
C GLU A 39 -15.94 -8.06 13.95
N TRP A 40 -15.28 -8.95 13.20
CA TRP A 40 -15.87 -10.21 12.77
C TRP A 40 -16.25 -11.10 13.97
N GLU A 41 -15.40 -11.15 14.99
CA GLU A 41 -15.66 -11.92 16.23
C GLU A 41 -16.83 -11.33 17.03
N ILE A 42 -16.92 -9.99 17.08
CA ILE A 42 -18.06 -9.28 17.69
C ILE A 42 -19.35 -9.61 16.95
N GLU A 43 -19.34 -9.57 15.62
CA GLU A 43 -20.51 -9.83 14.81
C GLU A 43 -20.99 -11.29 14.93
N ARG A 44 -20.07 -12.25 14.88
CA ARG A 44 -20.36 -13.68 15.10
C ARG A 44 -20.99 -13.96 16.47
N ARG A 45 -20.56 -13.25 17.51
CA ARG A 45 -21.13 -13.38 18.85
C ARG A 45 -22.55 -12.83 18.92
N ARG A 46 -22.80 -11.67 18.30
CA ARG A 46 -24.15 -11.09 18.19
C ARG A 46 -25.10 -12.01 17.43
N GLN A 47 -24.65 -12.61 16.34
CA GLN A 47 -25.43 -13.58 15.57
C GLN A 47 -25.81 -14.82 16.40
N ARG A 48 -25.05 -15.15 17.44
CA ARG A 48 -25.38 -16.22 18.41
C ARG A 48 -26.28 -15.75 19.56
N GLY A 49 -26.76 -14.51 19.52
CA GLY A 49 -27.61 -13.92 20.57
C GLY A 49 -26.85 -13.32 21.75
N GLU A 50 -25.50 -13.22 21.70
CA GLU A 50 -24.74 -12.58 22.78
C GLU A 50 -24.99 -11.06 22.79
N ARG A 51 -25.45 -10.52 23.93
CA ARG A 51 -25.54 -9.07 24.13
C ARG A 51 -24.16 -8.53 24.51
N ILE A 52 -23.54 -7.76 23.61
CA ILE A 52 -22.17 -7.26 23.79
C ILE A 52 -22.18 -5.81 24.24
N SER A 53 -21.79 -5.56 25.49
CA SER A 53 -21.58 -4.22 26.05
C SER A 53 -20.37 -3.51 25.41
N ARG A 54 -20.22 -2.20 25.66
CA ARG A 54 -19.05 -1.44 25.18
C ARG A 54 -17.73 -2.01 25.72
N GLN A 55 -17.64 -2.22 27.04
CA GLN A 55 -16.46 -2.82 27.67
C GLN A 55 -16.13 -4.18 27.05
N ARG A 56 -17.15 -5.03 26.83
CA ARG A 56 -16.95 -6.35 26.23
C ARG A 56 -16.41 -6.27 24.80
N LYS A 57 -16.80 -5.26 24.00
CA LYS A 57 -16.21 -5.03 22.68
C LYS A 57 -14.73 -4.68 22.79
N GLU A 58 -14.37 -3.81 23.73
CA GLU A 58 -12.98 -3.43 23.97
C GLU A 58 -12.14 -4.64 24.41
N ASP A 59 -12.67 -5.48 25.30
CA ASP A 59 -12.03 -6.73 25.71
C ASP A 59 -11.83 -7.68 24.53
N ILE A 60 -12.81 -7.80 23.63
CA ILE A 60 -12.67 -8.63 22.42
C ILE A 60 -11.60 -8.05 21.50
N ARG A 61 -11.68 -6.74 21.18
CA ARG A 61 -10.71 -6.05 20.30
C ARG A 61 -9.28 -6.08 20.84
N ALA A 62 -9.08 -6.13 22.16
CA ALA A 62 -7.75 -6.28 22.77
C ALA A 62 -7.02 -7.56 22.34
N TRP A 63 -7.74 -8.61 21.92
CA TRP A 63 -7.12 -9.82 21.36
C TRP A 63 -6.64 -9.66 19.91
N TRP A 64 -7.02 -8.58 19.23
CA TRP A 64 -6.80 -8.31 17.81
C TRP A 64 -5.84 -7.15 17.59
N PHE A 65 -5.87 -6.49 16.42
CA PHE A 65 -4.99 -5.39 16.07
C PHE A 65 -5.78 -4.07 16.02
N PRO A 66 -5.41 -3.06 16.83
CA PRO A 66 -6.17 -1.82 16.94
C PRO A 66 -6.15 -0.99 15.65
N ALA A 67 -5.05 -1.06 14.91
CA ALA A 67 -4.84 -0.39 13.64
C ALA A 67 -4.00 -1.25 12.70
N GLY A 68 -4.07 -0.95 11.42
CA GLY A 68 -3.22 -1.54 10.41
C GLY A 68 -3.53 -1.03 9.01
N LEU A 69 -2.61 -1.34 8.09
CA LEU A 69 -2.68 -0.98 6.68
C LEU A 69 -2.70 -2.26 5.86
N ARG A 70 -3.62 -2.37 4.91
CA ARG A 70 -3.69 -3.49 3.97
C ARG A 70 -3.51 -3.00 2.55
N ARG A 71 -2.83 -3.79 1.71
CA ARG A 71 -2.65 -3.50 0.29
C ARG A 71 -2.62 -4.80 -0.51
N TRP A 72 -3.31 -4.84 -1.64
CA TRP A 72 -3.18 -5.96 -2.57
C TRP A 72 -1.90 -5.85 -3.38
N HIS A 73 -1.25 -6.99 -3.51
CA HIS A 73 -0.20 -7.26 -4.47
C HIS A 73 -0.72 -8.25 -5.49
N PHE A 74 -0.21 -8.10 -6.70
CA PHE A 74 -0.58 -8.83 -7.90
C PHE A 74 0.74 -9.23 -8.57
N PHE A 75 0.97 -10.53 -8.71
CA PHE A 75 2.06 -11.12 -9.50
C PHE A 75 1.51 -12.11 -10.52
N GLY A 76 2.31 -12.47 -11.53
CA GLY A 76 1.98 -13.45 -12.57
C GLY A 76 1.84 -12.85 -13.96
N ASP A 77 1.44 -13.67 -14.94
CA ASP A 77 0.98 -13.30 -16.29
C ASP A 77 -0.39 -13.95 -16.56
N LEU A 78 -1.50 -13.21 -16.41
CA LEU A 78 -2.85 -13.79 -16.47
C LEU A 78 -3.20 -14.22 -17.87
N VAL A 79 -2.78 -13.43 -18.86
CA VAL A 79 -3.00 -13.68 -20.28
C VAL A 79 -2.25 -14.94 -20.70
N LYS A 80 -1.00 -15.14 -20.23
CA LYS A 80 -0.28 -16.40 -20.44
C LYS A 80 -0.95 -17.58 -19.74
N GLU A 81 -1.31 -17.46 -18.46
CA GLU A 81 -1.89 -18.57 -17.69
C GLU A 81 -3.27 -18.99 -18.25
N LEU A 82 -4.07 -18.06 -18.78
CA LEU A 82 -5.32 -18.37 -19.49
C LEU A 82 -5.09 -18.93 -20.90
N GLY A 83 -4.07 -18.46 -21.63
CA GLY A 83 -3.70 -18.97 -22.96
C GLY A 83 -3.13 -20.39 -22.92
N GLU A 84 -2.37 -20.71 -21.87
CA GLU A 84 -1.94 -22.08 -21.55
C GLU A 84 -3.11 -22.91 -20.98
N GLY A 85 -3.95 -22.29 -20.14
CA GLY A 85 -5.16 -22.88 -19.58
C GLY A 85 -6.18 -23.32 -20.64
N MET A 86 -6.35 -22.56 -21.72
CA MET A 86 -7.19 -22.94 -22.86
C MET A 86 -6.62 -24.11 -23.67
N LYS A 87 -5.30 -24.36 -23.64
CA LYS A 87 -4.71 -25.60 -24.19
C LYS A 87 -4.94 -26.80 -23.26
N SER A 88 -5.06 -26.58 -21.95
CA SER A 88 -5.31 -27.62 -20.94
C SER A 88 -6.79 -27.98 -20.72
N LEU A 89 -7.72 -27.34 -21.44
CA LEU A 89 -9.15 -27.73 -21.44
C LEU A 89 -9.46 -28.93 -22.35
N ALA A 90 -8.44 -29.50 -23.01
CA ALA A 90 -8.47 -30.90 -23.41
C ALA A 90 -8.05 -31.74 -22.19
N TRP A 91 -9.02 -32.38 -21.54
CA TRP A 91 -8.87 -33.38 -20.47
C TRP A 91 -7.53 -34.15 -20.51
N VAL A 92 -6.84 -34.31 -19.38
CA VAL A 92 -6.57 -35.60 -18.69
C VAL A 92 -5.99 -35.32 -17.29
N ASP A 93 -6.38 -36.20 -16.36
CA ASP A 93 -5.75 -36.55 -15.09
C ASP A 93 -4.21 -36.64 -15.11
N GLU A 94 -3.69 -36.82 -13.89
CA GLU A 94 -2.30 -37.11 -13.51
C GLU A 94 -1.42 -35.93 -13.16
N ALA A 95 -0.94 -36.02 -11.92
CA ALA A 95 0.14 -35.27 -11.35
C ALA A 95 1.32 -35.22 -12.33
N SER A 96 1.65 -34.02 -12.81
CA SER A 96 2.98 -33.74 -13.33
C SER A 96 3.66 -32.74 -12.42
N GLU A 97 4.78 -33.20 -11.88
CA GLU A 97 5.73 -32.47 -11.07
C GLU A 97 6.05 -31.12 -11.73
N SER A 98 5.80 -30.05 -11.00
CA SER A 98 6.20 -28.72 -11.44
C SER A 98 7.72 -28.61 -11.31
N SER A 99 8.39 -28.42 -12.45
CA SER A 99 9.80 -28.04 -12.49
C SER A 99 10.03 -26.76 -11.66
N PRO A 100 11.04 -26.72 -10.76
CA PRO A 100 11.29 -25.60 -9.88
C PRO A 100 12.01 -24.48 -10.65
N GLY A 101 11.25 -23.61 -11.33
CA GLY A 101 11.88 -22.52 -12.09
C GLY A 101 11.00 -21.35 -12.54
N SER A 102 9.67 -21.46 -12.58
CA SER A 102 8.78 -20.40 -13.14
C SER A 102 7.78 -19.82 -12.14
N GLN A 103 8.20 -19.63 -10.88
CA GLN A 103 7.33 -19.10 -9.81
C GLN A 103 6.80 -17.67 -10.06
N GLY A 104 7.30 -16.94 -11.08
CA GLY A 104 6.90 -15.57 -11.39
C GLY A 104 5.77 -15.41 -12.40
N ASP A 105 5.41 -16.46 -13.16
CA ASP A 105 4.50 -16.31 -14.32
C ASP A 105 3.02 -16.58 -14.00
N ARG A 106 2.70 -17.06 -12.79
CA ARG A 106 1.32 -17.43 -12.44
C ARG A 106 0.63 -16.36 -11.61
N TYR A 107 -0.62 -16.06 -11.96
CA TYR A 107 -1.46 -15.09 -11.29
C TYR A 107 -1.60 -15.40 -9.80
N ASN A 108 -1.05 -14.54 -8.95
CA ASN A 108 -1.02 -14.74 -7.50
C ASN A 108 -1.42 -13.46 -6.74
N PRO A 109 -2.71 -13.07 -6.78
CA PRO A 109 -3.20 -11.98 -5.96
C PRO A 109 -3.12 -12.38 -4.49
N HIS A 110 -2.48 -11.54 -3.69
CA HIS A 110 -2.38 -11.72 -2.25
C HIS A 110 -2.44 -10.37 -1.55
N ILE A 111 -2.84 -10.40 -0.29
CA ILE A 111 -2.95 -9.17 0.50
C ILE A 111 -1.84 -9.14 1.54
N ASN A 112 -1.13 -8.03 1.55
CA ASN A 112 -0.16 -7.71 2.57
C ASN A 112 -0.79 -6.79 3.60
N VAL A 113 -0.51 -7.05 4.88
CA VAL A 113 -1.07 -6.26 5.98
C VAL A 113 0.04 -5.88 6.95
N LEU A 114 0.20 -4.58 7.22
CA LEU A 114 1.07 -4.04 8.25
C LEU A 114 0.30 -3.80 9.54
N VAL A 115 0.91 -4.18 10.66
CA VAL A 115 0.41 -3.92 12.02
C VAL A 115 1.54 -3.49 12.93
N SER A 116 1.26 -2.54 13.83
CA SER A 116 2.19 -2.11 14.89
C SER A 116 2.24 -3.14 16.03
N TYR A 117 2.67 -4.36 15.71
CA TYR A 117 2.67 -5.50 16.62
C TYR A 117 3.89 -6.39 16.38
N GLY A 118 4.54 -6.86 17.44
CA GLY A 118 5.66 -7.79 17.35
C GLY A 118 5.22 -9.24 17.54
N PHE A 119 6.01 -10.02 18.26
CA PHE A 119 5.72 -11.44 18.50
C PHE A 119 4.25 -11.72 18.88
N ILE A 120 3.62 -12.66 18.15
CA ILE A 120 2.31 -13.22 18.50
C ILE A 120 2.48 -14.65 19.02
N THR A 121 1.70 -15.00 20.03
CA THR A 121 1.70 -16.38 20.54
C THR A 121 1.09 -17.35 19.51
N ARG A 122 1.50 -18.63 19.56
CA ARG A 122 0.90 -19.70 18.73
C ARG A 122 -0.62 -19.78 18.88
N GLY A 123 -1.15 -19.47 20.07
CA GLY A 123 -2.59 -19.42 20.33
C GLY A 123 -3.28 -18.29 19.58
N LYS A 124 -2.74 -17.07 19.64
CA LYS A 124 -3.24 -15.91 18.88
C LYS A 124 -3.17 -16.17 17.37
N PHE A 125 -2.05 -16.69 16.87
CA PHE A 125 -1.91 -16.98 15.44
C PHE A 125 -2.91 -18.04 14.94
N ARG A 126 -3.07 -19.16 15.67
CA ARG A 126 -4.08 -20.17 15.32
C ARG A 126 -5.50 -19.61 15.29
N ARG A 127 -5.83 -18.71 16.23
CA ARG A 127 -7.12 -18.03 16.26
C ARG A 127 -7.32 -17.15 15.02
N ILE A 128 -6.32 -16.36 14.65
CA ILE A 128 -6.36 -15.51 13.45
C ILE A 128 -6.57 -16.36 12.20
N LYS A 129 -5.76 -17.41 12.00
CA LYS A 129 -5.90 -18.32 10.84
C LYS A 129 -7.29 -18.91 10.74
N ARG A 130 -7.83 -19.43 11.85
CA ARG A 130 -9.18 -20.01 11.87
C ARG A 130 -10.26 -18.98 11.55
N ALA A 131 -10.15 -17.77 12.09
CA ALA A 131 -11.11 -16.70 11.82
C ALA A 131 -11.06 -16.24 10.35
N LEU A 132 -9.86 -16.07 9.79
CA LEU A 132 -9.68 -15.69 8.38
C LEU A 132 -10.26 -16.76 7.44
N ARG A 133 -9.92 -18.04 7.66
CA ARG A 133 -10.44 -19.17 6.87
C ARG A 133 -11.96 -19.25 6.91
N ALA A 134 -12.54 -19.06 8.10
CA ALA A 134 -13.99 -19.07 8.26
C ALA A 134 -14.67 -17.84 7.61
N ALA A 135 -14.10 -16.64 7.77
CA ALA A 135 -14.66 -15.41 7.23
C ALA A 135 -14.60 -15.35 5.70
N LEU A 136 -13.52 -15.86 5.13
CA LEU A 136 -13.30 -15.88 3.68
C LEU A 136 -13.85 -17.14 3.00
N GLN A 137 -14.41 -18.08 3.78
CA GLN A 137 -14.90 -19.38 3.30
C GLN A 137 -13.82 -20.17 2.54
N GLU A 138 -12.56 -20.06 2.97
CA GLU A 138 -11.40 -20.65 2.33
C GLU A 138 -10.64 -21.49 3.36
N PRO A 139 -10.92 -22.80 3.49
CA PRO A 139 -10.33 -23.68 4.50
C PRO A 139 -8.80 -23.79 4.40
N ASP A 140 -8.29 -23.72 3.16
CA ASP A 140 -6.88 -23.91 2.85
C ASP A 140 -6.13 -22.58 2.69
N LEU A 141 -6.74 -21.47 3.14
CA LEU A 141 -6.13 -20.14 3.11
C LEU A 141 -4.74 -20.17 3.75
N ILE A 142 -3.78 -19.64 3.02
CA ILE A 142 -2.39 -19.56 3.41
C ILE A 142 -2.21 -18.22 4.12
N VAL A 143 -1.75 -18.27 5.36
CA VAL A 143 -1.57 -17.08 6.20
C VAL A 143 -0.18 -17.16 6.81
N HIS A 144 0.67 -16.22 6.42
CA HIS A 144 1.99 -16.02 7.00
C HIS A 144 1.95 -14.80 7.91
N TYR A 145 2.70 -14.89 9.01
CA TYR A 145 2.95 -13.76 9.91
C TYR A 145 4.44 -13.67 10.17
N GLY A 146 5.01 -12.50 9.91
CA GLY A 146 6.37 -12.15 10.27
C GLY A 146 6.37 -10.92 11.17
N TYR A 147 7.45 -10.75 11.93
CA TYR A 147 7.72 -9.48 12.60
C TYR A 147 9.22 -9.23 12.68
N THR A 148 9.59 -7.96 12.76
CA THR A 148 10.97 -7.53 12.95
C THR A 148 11.05 -6.41 13.99
N ARG A 149 12.21 -6.29 14.62
CA ARG A 149 12.61 -5.16 15.47
C ARG A 149 13.82 -4.41 14.91
N GLU A 150 14.38 -4.92 13.82
CA GLU A 150 15.56 -4.37 13.14
C GLU A 150 15.12 -3.24 12.20
N PRO A 151 15.64 -2.00 12.37
CA PRO A 151 15.33 -0.83 11.54
C PRO A 151 15.30 -1.07 10.04
N SER A 152 16.41 -1.52 9.45
CA SER A 152 16.53 -1.87 8.02
C SER A 152 15.40 -2.76 7.55
N ARG A 153 15.18 -3.89 8.24
CA ARG A 153 14.10 -4.82 7.89
C ARG A 153 12.70 -4.23 8.05
N MET A 154 12.51 -3.29 8.98
CA MET A 154 11.22 -2.59 9.13
C MET A 154 10.97 -1.69 7.92
N VAL A 155 11.98 -0.93 7.49
CA VAL A 155 11.96 -0.12 6.28
C VAL A 155 11.75 -0.98 5.04
N HIS A 156 12.50 -2.09 4.91
CA HIS A 156 12.35 -3.03 3.81
C HIS A 156 10.93 -3.62 3.75
N ALA A 157 10.37 -4.06 4.88
CA ALA A 157 9.00 -4.58 4.92
C ALA A 157 7.97 -3.51 4.55
N LEU A 158 8.15 -2.27 5.03
CA LEU A 158 7.32 -1.13 4.65
C LEU A 158 7.37 -0.90 3.14
N LYS A 159 8.58 -0.71 2.57
CA LYS A 159 8.83 -0.55 1.12
C LYS A 159 8.15 -1.65 0.31
N TYR A 160 8.45 -2.90 0.69
CA TYR A 160 7.94 -4.07 -0.01
C TYR A 160 6.42 -4.05 0.00
N ILE A 161 5.79 -3.88 1.16
CA ILE A 161 4.34 -3.99 1.29
C ILE A 161 3.61 -2.82 0.63
N THR A 162 4.15 -1.60 0.66
CA THR A 162 3.49 -0.42 0.08
C THR A 162 3.73 -0.24 -1.41
N ARG A 163 4.68 -0.97 -2.02
CA ARG A 163 4.96 -0.86 -3.46
C ARG A 163 3.73 -1.15 -4.33
N ALA A 164 3.67 -0.53 -5.51
CA ALA A 164 2.76 -0.95 -6.57
C ALA A 164 3.33 -2.18 -7.28
N THR A 165 2.48 -3.19 -7.53
CA THR A 165 2.88 -4.41 -8.25
C THR A 165 2.10 -4.59 -9.55
N PHE A 166 0.91 -3.99 -9.68
CA PHE A 166 0.14 -3.96 -10.91
C PHE A 166 0.55 -2.71 -11.71
N LEU A 167 1.63 -2.81 -12.48
CA LEU A 167 2.27 -1.68 -13.16
C LEU A 167 1.89 -1.56 -14.64
N ASP A 168 1.62 -2.69 -15.28
CA ASP A 168 1.25 -2.75 -16.69
C ASP A 168 -0.15 -3.36 -16.82
N TRP A 169 -1.08 -2.61 -17.43
CA TRP A 169 -2.44 -3.08 -17.65
C TRP A 169 -2.50 -4.20 -18.70
N MET A 170 -1.53 -4.27 -19.61
CA MET A 170 -1.46 -5.29 -20.67
C MET A 170 -1.24 -6.68 -20.09
N TRP A 171 -0.72 -6.76 -18.87
CA TRP A 171 -0.58 -8.01 -18.14
C TRP A 171 -1.93 -8.75 -17.97
N ALA A 172 -2.99 -8.01 -17.63
CA ALA A 172 -4.31 -8.59 -17.41
C ALA A 172 -5.37 -7.54 -17.77
N PRO A 173 -5.67 -7.33 -19.07
CA PRO A 173 -6.55 -6.24 -19.50
C PRO A 173 -7.96 -6.31 -18.93
N ASP A 174 -8.50 -7.53 -18.79
CA ASP A 174 -9.82 -7.79 -18.20
C ASP A 174 -9.85 -7.42 -16.71
N VAL A 175 -8.82 -7.81 -15.96
CA VAL A 175 -8.66 -7.45 -14.55
C VAL A 175 -8.43 -5.95 -14.42
N ALA A 176 -7.53 -5.36 -15.21
CA ALA A 176 -7.23 -3.93 -15.19
C ALA A 176 -8.50 -3.08 -15.38
N ALA A 177 -9.32 -3.44 -16.36
CA ALA A 177 -10.61 -2.80 -16.58
C ALA A 177 -11.57 -3.02 -15.39
N SER A 178 -11.63 -4.24 -14.85
CA SER A 178 -12.52 -4.58 -13.73
C SER A 178 -12.15 -3.86 -12.43
N ILE A 179 -10.85 -3.62 -12.19
CA ILE A 179 -10.32 -2.98 -10.98
C ILE A 179 -10.00 -1.50 -11.17
N TYR A 180 -10.46 -0.89 -12.26
CA TYR A 180 -10.32 0.56 -12.44
C TYR A 180 -10.95 1.33 -11.27
N ASN A 181 -10.24 2.34 -10.74
CA ASN A 181 -10.60 3.06 -9.51
C ASN A 181 -10.80 2.14 -8.28
N PHE A 182 -10.09 1.02 -8.19
CA PHE A 182 -10.04 0.22 -6.97
C PHE A 182 -9.11 0.87 -5.95
N HIS A 183 -9.61 1.09 -4.73
CA HIS A 183 -8.80 1.57 -3.61
C HIS A 183 -7.94 0.44 -3.05
N ASN A 184 -6.78 0.22 -3.70
CA ASN A 184 -5.91 -0.91 -3.42
C ASN A 184 -5.36 -0.92 -1.98
N ALA A 185 -4.94 0.24 -1.48
CA ALA A 185 -4.49 0.40 -0.09
C ALA A 185 -5.61 0.95 0.78
N GLN A 186 -5.81 0.35 1.96
CA GLN A 186 -6.77 0.82 2.95
C GLN A 186 -6.23 0.66 4.37
N VAL A 187 -6.67 1.53 5.28
CA VAL A 187 -6.31 1.48 6.70
C VAL A 187 -7.52 1.18 7.59
N TRP A 188 -7.24 0.81 8.83
CA TRP A 188 -8.21 0.85 9.92
C TRP A 188 -7.54 1.29 11.21
N GLY A 189 -8.37 1.59 12.21
CA GLY A 189 -7.92 2.10 13.49
C GLY A 189 -7.62 3.59 13.45
N LYS A 190 -7.08 4.07 14.56
CA LYS A 190 -6.66 5.46 14.75
C LYS A 190 -5.16 5.58 14.47
N TRP A 191 -4.80 6.61 13.71
CA TRP A 191 -3.43 6.93 13.30
C TRP A 191 -3.01 8.35 13.71
N ASP A 192 -3.85 9.03 14.49
CA ASP A 192 -3.70 10.40 15.00
C ASP A 192 -2.95 10.48 16.33
N GLY A 193 -2.38 9.37 16.79
CA GLY A 193 -1.58 9.29 18.01
C GLY A 193 -0.08 9.40 17.75
N GLU A 194 0.70 9.42 18.83
CA GLU A 194 2.16 9.39 18.75
C GLU A 194 2.65 8.20 17.91
N PRO A 195 3.53 8.43 16.92
CA PRO A 195 4.11 7.37 16.11
C PRO A 195 4.78 6.29 16.98
N VAL A 196 4.54 5.02 16.65
CA VAL A 196 5.17 3.90 17.38
C VAL A 196 6.69 3.88 17.16
N TRP A 197 7.13 4.41 16.02
CA TRP A 197 8.51 4.72 15.63
C TRP A 197 8.45 5.64 14.41
N SER A 198 9.47 6.47 14.21
CA SER A 198 9.61 7.36 13.06
C SER A 198 10.89 7.10 12.28
N LEU A 199 10.96 7.56 11.02
CA LEU A 199 12.14 7.41 10.16
C LEU A 199 13.36 8.17 10.69
N GLY A 200 13.16 9.34 11.31
CA GLY A 200 14.23 10.12 11.93
C GLY A 200 14.94 9.36 13.04
N GLU A 201 14.24 8.46 13.74
CA GLU A 201 14.88 7.59 14.73
C GLU A 201 15.65 6.40 14.13
N LEU A 202 15.67 6.27 12.80
CA LEU A 202 16.42 5.25 12.05
C LEU A 202 17.61 5.86 11.27
N GLU A 203 17.87 7.17 11.42
CA GLU A 203 18.96 7.90 10.75
C GLU A 203 20.31 7.15 10.82
N GLY A 204 21.00 7.10 9.68
CA GLY A 204 22.30 6.41 9.52
C GLY A 204 22.24 4.99 8.95
N ASP A 205 21.03 4.43 8.75
CA ASP A 205 20.86 3.14 8.06
C ASP A 205 21.04 3.31 6.54
N PRO A 206 21.98 2.59 5.90
CA PRO A 206 22.22 2.71 4.46
C PRO A 206 20.99 2.37 3.60
N GLU A 207 20.05 1.55 4.08
CA GLU A 207 18.81 1.28 3.33
C GLU A 207 17.86 2.50 3.25
N LEU A 208 18.06 3.53 4.08
CA LEU A 208 17.32 4.80 4.01
C LEU A 208 17.82 5.72 2.90
N ALA A 209 19.07 5.57 2.44
CA ALA A 209 19.67 6.47 1.45
C ALA A 209 18.96 6.38 0.08
N ASP A 210 18.47 5.19 -0.27
CA ASP A 210 17.77 4.92 -1.53
C ASP A 210 16.22 4.99 -1.40
N LEU A 211 15.70 5.47 -0.27
CA LEU A 211 14.26 5.71 -0.15
C LEU A 211 13.86 6.96 -0.94
N PRO A 212 12.80 6.89 -1.76
CA PRO A 212 12.04 8.09 -2.08
C PRO A 212 11.65 8.74 -0.75
N ASP A 213 11.87 10.04 -0.62
CA ASP A 213 11.64 10.77 0.62
C ASP A 213 10.18 10.54 1.10
N PRO A 214 9.96 9.70 2.14
CA PRO A 214 8.60 9.34 2.53
C PRO A 214 7.87 10.54 3.14
N LEU A 215 8.61 11.51 3.68
CA LEU A 215 8.10 12.79 4.15
C LEU A 215 7.65 13.64 2.97
N ALA A 216 8.27 13.47 1.79
CA ALA A 216 7.81 14.12 0.58
C ALA A 216 6.44 13.60 0.15
N VAL A 217 6.24 12.27 0.12
CA VAL A 217 4.92 11.69 -0.20
C VAL A 217 3.86 12.14 0.82
N GLU A 218 4.18 12.09 2.12
CA GLU A 218 3.27 12.55 3.17
C GLU A 218 2.86 14.02 3.00
N SER A 219 3.84 14.89 2.70
CA SER A 219 3.59 16.30 2.41
C SER A 219 2.66 16.45 1.21
N LEU A 220 2.97 15.77 0.10
CA LEU A 220 2.20 15.83 -1.15
C LEU A 220 0.74 15.38 -0.96
N GLU A 221 0.53 14.27 -0.25
CA GLU A 221 -0.81 13.74 0.10
C GLU A 221 -1.56 14.66 1.07
N SER A 222 -0.83 15.41 1.91
CA SER A 222 -1.40 16.46 2.78
C SER A 222 -1.64 17.78 2.04
N GLY A 223 -1.39 17.84 0.73
CA GLY A 223 -1.51 19.06 -0.06
C GLY A 223 -0.44 20.10 0.27
N LEU A 224 0.74 19.67 0.71
CA LEU A 224 1.87 20.52 1.09
C LEU A 224 3.09 20.23 0.21
N CYS A 225 3.84 21.29 -0.09
CA CYS A 225 5.07 21.18 -0.85
C CYS A 225 6.16 20.52 0.00
N PRO A 226 6.79 19.42 -0.46
CA PRO A 226 7.80 18.71 0.31
C PRO A 226 9.10 19.51 0.52
N ARG A 227 9.31 20.59 -0.24
CA ARG A 227 10.47 21.48 -0.08
C ARG A 227 10.25 22.61 0.93
N CYS A 228 9.06 23.23 0.92
CA CYS A 228 8.83 24.47 1.65
C CYS A 228 7.60 24.45 2.58
N GLY A 229 6.84 23.36 2.61
CA GLY A 229 5.65 23.20 3.47
C GLY A 229 4.45 24.07 3.11
N LYS A 230 4.50 24.86 2.03
CA LYS A 230 3.35 25.67 1.57
C LYS A 230 2.28 24.78 0.92
N PRO A 231 0.99 25.17 0.96
CA PRO A 231 -0.06 24.47 0.23
C PRO A 231 0.26 24.29 -1.26
N LEU A 232 -0.13 23.15 -1.81
CA LEU A 232 -0.03 22.79 -3.22
C LEU A 232 -1.41 22.67 -3.84
N ASP A 233 -1.57 23.22 -5.04
CA ASP A 233 -2.72 22.99 -5.89
C ASP A 233 -2.33 22.01 -7.01
N TRP A 234 -3.04 20.89 -7.09
CA TRP A 234 -2.84 19.91 -8.14
C TRP A 234 -3.66 20.27 -9.39
N ALA A 235 -3.00 20.44 -10.53
CA ALA A 235 -3.67 20.62 -11.83
C ALA A 235 -4.37 19.34 -12.34
N GLY A 236 -4.23 18.22 -11.61
CA GLY A 236 -4.74 16.90 -11.97
C GLY A 236 -3.64 15.91 -12.37
N PRO A 237 -4.00 14.66 -12.68
CA PRO A 237 -3.04 13.63 -13.08
C PRO A 237 -2.40 13.98 -14.43
N PHE A 238 -1.08 13.84 -14.51
CA PHE A 238 -0.33 14.08 -15.75
C PHE A 238 -0.07 12.76 -16.50
N PRO A 239 -0.21 12.70 -17.84
CA PRO A 239 0.05 11.47 -18.59
C PRO A 239 1.51 11.01 -18.47
N ILE A 240 1.73 9.77 -18.01
CA ILE A 240 3.09 9.25 -17.79
C ILE A 240 3.95 9.21 -19.07
N GLY A 241 3.31 8.99 -20.23
CA GLY A 241 3.99 9.02 -21.53
C GLY A 241 4.53 10.41 -21.90
N ALA A 242 3.91 11.48 -21.39
CA ALA A 242 4.41 12.85 -21.58
C ALA A 242 5.60 13.18 -20.67
N LEU A 243 5.89 12.33 -19.67
CA LEU A 243 7.09 12.42 -18.83
C LEU A 243 8.28 11.66 -19.43
N ALA A 244 8.14 11.07 -20.63
CA ALA A 244 9.22 10.36 -21.31
C ALA A 244 10.27 11.36 -21.80
N GLY A 245 11.52 11.18 -21.38
CA GLY A 245 12.64 12.04 -21.77
C GLY A 245 12.79 13.33 -20.95
N MET A 246 11.94 13.56 -19.93
CA MET A 246 12.13 14.64 -18.96
C MET A 246 13.02 14.16 -17.81
N GLU A 247 13.97 15.00 -17.37
CA GLU A 247 14.66 14.76 -16.10
C GLU A 247 13.67 14.90 -14.94
N LYS A 248 13.63 13.86 -14.12
CA LYS A 248 12.70 13.77 -12.99
C LYS A 248 13.33 13.03 -11.83
N ARG A 249 13.04 13.50 -10.63
CA ARG A 249 13.35 12.83 -9.36
C ARG A 249 12.10 12.08 -8.90
N ASP A 250 12.21 10.77 -8.74
CA ASP A 250 11.12 9.96 -8.17
C ASP A 250 10.95 10.31 -6.69
N LEU A 251 9.76 10.75 -6.31
CA LEU A 251 9.41 11.03 -4.92
C LEU A 251 8.61 9.87 -4.30
N GLY A 252 8.25 8.84 -5.06
CA GLY A 252 7.48 7.70 -4.61
C GLY A 252 5.97 7.84 -4.84
N ALA A 253 5.24 6.73 -4.72
CA ALA A 253 3.78 6.65 -4.92
C ALA A 253 3.25 7.18 -6.28
N GLY A 254 4.10 7.29 -7.30
CA GLY A 254 3.76 7.87 -8.60
C GLY A 254 3.98 9.38 -8.69
N TYR A 255 4.41 10.02 -7.61
CA TYR A 255 4.86 11.40 -7.62
C TYR A 255 6.27 11.51 -8.18
N CYS A 256 6.47 12.47 -9.06
CA CYS A 256 7.78 12.83 -9.59
C CYS A 256 7.95 14.33 -9.45
N GLU A 257 9.13 14.75 -8.99
CA GLU A 257 9.55 16.12 -9.08
C GLU A 257 10.25 16.32 -10.42
N LEU A 258 9.73 17.23 -11.22
CA LEU A 258 10.39 17.67 -12.44
C LEU A 258 11.42 18.75 -12.10
N GLU A 259 12.47 18.84 -12.90
CA GLU A 259 13.41 19.94 -12.81
C GLU A 259 12.62 21.26 -12.89
N GLN A 260 12.78 22.11 -11.88
CA GLN A 260 12.12 23.41 -11.88
C GLN A 260 12.74 24.24 -13.00
N VAL A 261 12.01 24.43 -14.10
CA VAL A 261 12.21 25.58 -14.97
C VAL A 261 11.88 26.79 -14.11
N ARG A 262 12.89 27.43 -13.52
CA ARG A 262 12.71 28.65 -12.72
C ARG A 262 11.80 29.59 -13.51
N ALA A 263 10.64 29.91 -12.93
CA ALA A 263 10.01 31.17 -13.30
C ALA A 263 11.05 32.27 -13.04
N PRO A 264 11.28 33.20 -13.98
CA PRO A 264 12.27 34.25 -13.79
C PRO A 264 12.01 34.96 -12.45
N PRO A 265 13.05 35.17 -11.62
CA PRO A 265 12.88 35.60 -10.23
C PRO A 265 11.98 36.84 -10.10
N GLY A 266 10.94 36.72 -9.28
CA GLY A 266 10.16 37.86 -8.78
C GLY A 266 9.60 38.80 -9.85
N MET A 267 9.14 38.33 -11.00
CA MET A 267 8.62 39.22 -12.06
C MET A 267 7.52 40.16 -11.56
N LYS A 268 6.72 39.73 -10.57
CA LYS A 268 5.72 40.55 -9.88
C LYS A 268 6.34 41.65 -9.00
N ALA A 269 7.38 41.34 -8.23
CA ALA A 269 8.12 42.30 -7.41
C ALA A 269 8.93 43.29 -8.28
N VAL A 270 9.54 42.80 -9.37
CA VAL A 270 10.23 43.62 -10.37
C VAL A 270 9.25 44.56 -11.07
N MET A 271 8.06 44.08 -11.46
CA MET A 271 7.03 44.93 -12.05
C MET A 271 6.49 45.98 -11.06
N MET A 272 6.29 45.63 -9.79
CA MET A 272 5.85 46.59 -8.77
C MET A 272 6.92 47.65 -8.46
N LEU A 273 8.20 47.26 -8.34
CA LEU A 273 9.31 48.19 -8.10
C LEU A 273 9.56 49.12 -9.30
N ARG A 274 9.43 48.60 -10.53
CA ARG A 274 9.52 49.43 -11.74
C ARG A 274 8.33 50.39 -11.86
N ALA A 275 7.12 49.96 -11.53
CA ALA A 275 5.96 50.84 -11.48
C ALA A 275 6.11 51.94 -10.41
N ALA A 276 6.87 51.68 -9.35
CA ALA A 276 7.24 52.65 -8.31
C ALA A 276 8.50 53.49 -8.64
N GLY A 277 9.08 53.36 -9.84
CA GLY A 277 10.20 54.19 -10.32
C GLY A 277 11.60 53.73 -9.90
N TYR A 278 11.74 52.51 -9.37
CA TYR A 278 13.05 51.94 -9.01
C TYR A 278 13.73 51.29 -10.22
N HIS A 279 14.99 51.65 -10.47
CA HIS A 279 15.80 51.16 -11.61
C HIS A 279 17.09 50.43 -11.21
N GLY A 280 17.31 50.16 -9.92
CA GLY A 280 18.49 49.44 -9.43
C GLY A 280 18.41 47.91 -9.59
N PRO A 281 19.52 47.18 -9.39
CA PRO A 281 19.52 45.72 -9.39
C PRO A 281 18.67 45.16 -8.23
N VAL A 282 17.70 44.30 -8.55
CA VAL A 282 16.85 43.63 -7.55
C VAL A 282 17.45 42.27 -7.24
N ILE A 283 18.06 42.13 -6.07
CA ILE A 283 18.50 40.84 -5.54
C ILE A 283 17.33 40.26 -4.75
N VAL A 284 16.68 39.22 -5.29
CA VAL A 284 15.62 38.49 -4.58
C VAL A 284 16.29 37.36 -3.81
N GLU A 285 16.57 37.58 -2.52
CA GLU A 285 16.91 36.49 -1.61
C GLU A 285 15.62 35.82 -1.11
N GLY A 286 15.51 34.50 -1.25
CA GLY A 286 14.66 33.71 -0.34
C GLY A 286 13.45 32.94 -0.89
N GLU A 287 13.22 32.82 -2.19
CA GLU A 287 12.19 31.89 -2.69
C GLU A 287 12.80 30.55 -3.12
N GLN A 288 12.81 29.58 -2.20
CA GLN A 288 13.24 28.20 -2.47
C GLN A 288 12.26 27.43 -3.36
N CYS A 289 11.05 27.94 -3.58
CA CYS A 289 10.02 27.30 -4.39
C CYS A 289 9.03 28.33 -4.95
N GLY A 290 8.83 28.35 -6.27
CA GLY A 290 7.76 29.09 -6.93
C GLY A 290 6.58 28.17 -7.19
N ASN A 291 5.80 27.88 -6.14
CA ASN A 291 4.51 27.20 -6.28
C ASN A 291 3.44 28.20 -6.70
#